data_AF-A0A7C4Y057-F1
#
_entry.id   AF-A0A7C4Y057-F1
#
_cell.length_a   1.000
_cell.length_b   1.000
_cell.length_c   1.000
_cell.angle_alpha   90.00
_cell.angle_beta   90.00
_cell.angle_gamma   90.00
#
_symmetry.space_group_name_H-M   'P 1'
#
loop_
_entity.id
_entity.type
_entity.pdbx_description
1 polymer ?
#
loop_
_entity_poly.entity_id
_entity_poly.type
_entity_poly.pdbx_seq_one_letter_code
_entity_poly.pdbx_strand_id
1 'polypeptide(L)'
;MYKTLLLISFCLLYIVSSAQKAGNNSVPGRTHFIAELGGPGILFSANIDTRFTKSTLGWGGRIGLGFVTADEYDGNFNYELRSVVTVPAQINYVFGKSDSPNTLEVGAGITYVGRKLEIFNFYDDKTSNIFGTASFMYRRQPLKGGFTWRAGFTPLIAKGYIQPSGAISVGFCF
;
A
#
# COMPACT_ATOMS: atom_id res chain seq x y z
N MET A 1 14.01 22.68 -10.55
CA MET A 1 13.07 22.43 -9.44
C MET A 1 11.67 22.99 -9.69
N TYR A 2 11.50 24.29 -9.94
CA TYR A 2 10.17 24.91 -10.06
C TYR A 2 9.27 24.35 -11.17
N LYS A 3 9.84 24.01 -12.34
CA LYS A 3 9.09 23.40 -13.46
C LYS A 3 8.55 21.99 -13.13
N THR A 4 9.28 21.21 -12.34
CA THR A 4 8.88 19.87 -11.89
C THR A 4 7.77 19.95 -10.84
N LEU A 5 7.87 20.92 -9.90
CA LEU A 5 6.83 21.22 -8.93
C LEU A 5 5.51 21.69 -9.58
N LEU A 6 5.61 22.52 -10.63
CA LEU A 6 4.45 23.00 -11.39
C LEU A 6 3.74 21.85 -12.12
N LEU A 7 4.49 20.90 -12.69
CA LEU A 7 3.93 19.73 -13.36
C LEU A 7 3.22 18.78 -12.38
N ILE A 8 3.81 18.54 -11.21
CA ILE A 8 3.20 17.73 -10.14
C ILE A 8 1.92 18.39 -9.60
N SER A 9 1.95 19.71 -9.41
CA SER A 9 0.77 20.49 -9.00
C SER A 9 -0.35 20.41 -10.03
N PHE A 10 -0.02 20.48 -11.32
CA PHE A 10 -0.98 20.35 -12.41
C PHE A 10 -1.60 18.94 -12.45
N CYS A 11 -0.79 17.88 -12.30
CA CYS A 11 -1.29 16.50 -12.19
C CYS A 11 -2.22 16.32 -10.98
N LEU A 12 -1.87 16.88 -9.82
CA LEU A 12 -2.70 16.82 -8.61
C LEU A 12 -4.05 17.55 -8.80
N LEU A 13 -4.04 18.72 -9.43
CA LEU A 13 -5.25 19.48 -9.74
C LEU A 13 -6.17 18.73 -10.72
N TYR A 14 -5.63 18.06 -11.73
CA TYR A 14 -6.41 17.22 -12.66
C TYR A 14 -7.09 16.04 -11.95
N ILE A 15 -6.42 15.42 -10.98
CA ILE A 15 -6.98 14.31 -10.19
C ILE A 15 -8.13 14.81 -9.30
N VAL A 16 -7.97 15.98 -8.67
CA VAL A 16 -9.02 16.58 -7.80
C VAL A 16 -10.25 16.99 -8.61
N SER A 17 -10.08 17.62 -9.78
CA SER A 17 -11.21 17.96 -10.67
C SER A 17 -11.94 16.74 -11.22
N SER A 18 -11.23 15.63 -11.44
CA SER A 18 -11.84 14.37 -11.89
C SER A 18 -12.61 13.65 -10.77
N ALA A 19 -12.20 13.84 -9.50
CA ALA A 19 -12.85 13.23 -8.34
C ALA A 19 -14.26 13.80 -8.05
N GLN A 20 -14.54 15.04 -8.47
CA GLN A 20 -15.82 15.71 -8.21
C GLN A 20 -16.97 15.25 -9.15
N LYS A 21 -16.70 14.48 -10.20
CA LYS A 21 -17.72 13.96 -11.13
C LYS A 21 -18.39 12.65 -10.68
N ALA A 22 -18.36 12.32 -9.39
CA ALA A 22 -19.05 11.14 -8.87
C ALA A 22 -20.54 11.44 -8.62
N GLY A 23 -21.36 11.31 -9.66
CA GLY A 23 -22.82 11.26 -9.52
C GLY A 23 -23.27 10.11 -8.60
N ASN A 24 -24.44 10.30 -7.99
CA ASN A 24 -25.09 9.63 -6.84
C ASN A 24 -25.28 8.08 -6.90
N ASN A 25 -24.31 7.33 -7.43
CA ASN A 25 -24.28 5.88 -7.52
C ASN A 25 -23.04 5.36 -6.76
N SER A 26 -23.01 5.56 -5.44
CA SER A 26 -22.02 4.92 -4.59
C SER A 26 -22.30 3.42 -4.55
N VAL A 27 -21.30 2.62 -4.92
CA VAL A 27 -21.35 1.17 -4.67
C VAL A 27 -20.83 0.96 -3.25
N PRO A 28 -21.64 0.44 -2.31
CA PRO A 28 -21.21 0.23 -0.95
C PRO A 28 -19.98 -0.67 -0.88
N GLY A 29 -19.00 -0.26 -0.10
CA GLY A 29 -17.75 -1.00 0.08
C GLY A 29 -16.83 -0.96 -1.15
N ARG A 30 -16.92 0.09 -1.98
CA ARG A 30 -15.95 0.32 -3.06
C ARG A 30 -14.63 0.86 -2.53
N THR A 31 -14.69 1.66 -1.46
CA THR A 31 -13.53 2.29 -0.84
C THR A 31 -13.31 1.71 0.54
N HIS A 32 -12.04 1.54 0.89
CA HIS A 32 -11.59 0.93 2.12
C HIS A 32 -10.57 1.82 2.79
N PHE A 33 -10.76 2.04 4.08
CA PHE A 33 -9.69 2.48 4.96
C PHE A 33 -9.15 1.27 5.71
N ILE A 34 -7.83 1.09 5.72
CA ILE A 34 -7.19 -0.14 6.19
C ILE A 34 -5.98 0.22 7.04
N ALA A 35 -5.90 -0.33 8.25
CA ALA A 35 -4.67 -0.42 9.02
C ALA A 35 -4.03 -1.78 8.78
N GLU A 36 -2.74 -1.80 8.48
CA GLU A 36 -2.01 -2.99 8.03
C GLU A 36 -0.69 -3.15 8.80
N LEU A 37 -0.39 -4.40 9.15
CA LEU A 37 0.87 -4.84 9.75
C LEU A 37 1.58 -5.81 8.78
N GLY A 38 2.86 -5.57 8.51
CA GLY A 38 3.73 -6.47 7.72
C GLY A 38 3.50 -6.45 6.21
N GLY A 39 2.61 -5.59 5.72
CA GLY A 39 2.27 -5.48 4.30
C GLY A 39 3.15 -4.50 3.52
N PRO A 40 2.67 -3.97 2.39
CA PRO A 40 3.43 -3.05 1.53
C PRO A 40 3.96 -1.79 2.26
N GLY A 41 3.34 -1.38 3.36
CA GLY A 41 3.87 -0.35 4.26
C GLY A 41 5.14 -0.73 5.03
N ILE A 42 5.68 -1.93 4.78
CA ILE A 42 6.81 -2.60 5.43
C ILE A 42 6.44 -3.14 6.81
N LEU A 43 6.18 -2.28 7.78
CA LEU A 43 5.82 -2.71 9.13
C LEU A 43 4.43 -2.25 9.51
N PHE A 44 4.19 -0.96 9.69
CA PHE A 44 2.85 -0.42 9.97
C PHE A 44 2.42 0.52 8.85
N SER A 45 1.15 0.44 8.43
CA SER A 45 0.59 1.46 7.53
C SER A 45 -0.90 1.64 7.66
N ALA A 46 -1.34 2.87 7.36
CA ALA A 46 -2.72 3.20 7.06
C ALA A 46 -2.86 3.40 5.54
N ASN A 47 -3.81 2.72 4.93
CA ASN A 47 -3.99 2.70 3.48
C ASN A 47 -5.44 3.05 3.12
N ILE A 48 -5.60 3.78 2.03
CA ILE A 48 -6.86 3.93 1.32
C ILE A 48 -6.77 3.07 0.06
N ASP A 49 -7.78 2.23 -0.13
CA ASP A 49 -7.90 1.33 -1.27
C ASP A 49 -9.26 1.56 -1.93
N THR A 50 -9.28 1.73 -3.25
CA THR A 50 -10.52 1.96 -4.00
C THR A 50 -10.52 1.23 -5.33
N ARG A 51 -11.69 0.75 -5.75
CA ARG A 51 -11.88 0.14 -7.07
C ARG A 51 -12.03 1.22 -8.15
N PHE A 52 -11.43 1.00 -9.32
CA PHE A 52 -11.55 1.92 -10.46
C PHE A 52 -12.93 1.84 -11.14
N THR A 53 -13.58 0.69 -11.03
CA THR A 53 -14.93 0.44 -11.55
C THR A 53 -15.98 0.55 -10.44
N LYS A 54 -17.26 0.70 -10.82
CA LYS A 54 -18.41 0.62 -9.90
C LYS A 54 -18.68 -0.82 -9.47
N SER A 55 -17.74 -1.43 -8.77
CA SER A 55 -17.80 -2.80 -8.27
C SER A 55 -16.99 -2.89 -6.99
N THR A 56 -17.19 -3.94 -6.19
CA THR A 56 -16.32 -4.33 -5.07
C THR A 56 -15.18 -5.25 -5.53
N LEU A 57 -15.28 -5.78 -6.76
CA LEU A 57 -14.32 -6.68 -7.39
C LEU A 57 -13.55 -5.98 -8.52
N GLY A 58 -12.50 -6.64 -9.00
CA GLY A 58 -11.70 -6.20 -10.14
C GLY A 58 -10.58 -5.24 -9.76
N TRP A 59 -10.17 -4.43 -10.74
CA TRP A 59 -9.02 -3.53 -10.62
C TRP A 59 -9.28 -2.38 -9.63
N GLY A 60 -8.25 -2.07 -8.86
CA GLY A 60 -8.21 -0.91 -7.99
C GLY A 60 -6.80 -0.47 -7.67
N GLY A 61 -6.74 0.60 -6.88
CA GLY A 61 -5.50 1.20 -6.41
C GLY A 61 -5.49 1.27 -4.90
N ARG A 62 -4.30 1.16 -4.32
CA ARG A 62 -4.02 1.38 -2.91
C ARG A 62 -2.92 2.43 -2.78
N ILE A 63 -3.11 3.38 -1.89
CA ILE A 63 -2.06 4.30 -1.46
C ILE A 63 -2.15 4.48 0.05
N GLY A 64 -1.02 4.64 0.72
CA GLY A 64 -1.01 4.80 2.16
C GLY A 64 0.17 5.57 2.70
N LEU A 65 0.17 5.67 4.02
CA LEU A 65 1.24 6.22 4.82
C LEU A 65 1.56 5.22 5.92
N GLY A 66 2.82 4.87 6.05
CA GLY A 66 3.30 3.93 7.04
C GLY A 66 4.55 4.41 7.74
N PHE A 67 5.05 3.56 8.60
CA PHE A 67 6.36 3.72 9.21
C PHE A 67 6.97 2.36 9.51
N VAL A 68 8.29 2.33 9.52
CA VAL A 68 9.09 1.19 9.96
C VAL A 68 10.17 1.69 10.89
N THR A 69 10.44 0.92 11.94
CA THR A 69 11.61 1.09 12.78
C THR A 69 12.64 0.06 12.37
N ALA A 70 13.81 0.53 11.95
CA ALA A 70 14.92 -0.31 11.56
C ALA A 70 16.23 0.35 12.00
N ASP A 71 17.31 -0.43 12.03
CA ASP A 71 18.62 0.10 12.33
C ASP A 71 19.14 0.92 11.15
N GLU A 72 19.63 2.13 11.44
CA GLU A 72 20.34 2.96 10.46
C GLU A 72 21.84 2.68 10.57
N TYR A 73 22.45 2.24 9.47
CA TYR A 73 23.90 2.07 9.38
C TYR A 73 24.58 3.39 9.00
N ASP A 74 25.30 3.99 9.95
CA ASP A 74 26.05 5.24 9.75
C ASP A 74 27.53 5.02 9.35
N GLY A 75 27.87 3.87 8.78
CA GLY A 75 29.24 3.58 8.32
C GLY A 75 30.28 3.29 9.42
N ASN A 76 29.92 3.45 10.71
CA ASN A 76 30.83 3.34 11.85
C ASN A 76 30.40 2.27 12.88
N PHE A 77 29.83 1.14 12.44
CA PHE A 77 29.36 0.04 13.31
C PHE A 77 28.40 0.45 14.45
N ASN A 78 27.83 1.65 14.39
CA ASN A 78 26.80 2.12 15.31
C ASN A 78 25.43 1.80 14.70
N TYR A 79 24.64 1.01 15.42
CA TYR A 79 23.26 0.72 15.08
C TYR A 79 22.36 1.61 15.94
N GLU A 80 21.73 2.60 15.32
CA GLU A 80 20.68 3.39 15.96
C GLU A 80 19.31 2.97 15.42
N LEU A 81 18.42 2.56 16.32
CA LEU A 81 17.02 2.31 15.99
C LEU A 81 16.35 3.63 15.61
N ARG A 82 15.92 3.75 14.35
CA ARG A 82 15.19 4.93 13.88
C ARG A 82 13.89 4.55 13.19
N SER A 83 12.87 5.37 13.43
CA SER A 83 11.57 5.26 12.78
C SER A 83 11.52 6.15 11.55
N VAL A 84 11.15 5.58 10.41
CA VAL A 84 11.09 6.29 9.13
C VAL A 84 9.73 6.10 8.49
N VAL A 85 9.23 7.18 7.90
CA VAL A 85 7.97 7.20 7.17
C VAL A 85 8.09 6.45 5.85
N THR A 86 7.07 5.68 5.53
CA THR A 86 6.93 4.92 4.28
C THR A 86 5.68 5.36 3.54
N VAL A 87 5.72 5.35 2.21
CA VAL A 87 4.59 5.70 1.34
C VAL A 87 4.40 4.55 0.34
N PRO A 88 3.56 3.55 0.67
CA PRO A 88 3.20 2.50 -0.26
C PRO A 88 2.19 2.98 -1.30
N ALA A 89 2.37 2.55 -2.54
CA ALA A 89 1.42 2.72 -3.63
C ALA A 89 1.35 1.42 -4.47
N GLN A 90 0.16 0.88 -4.67
CA GLN A 90 -0.07 -0.37 -5.40
C GLN A 90 -1.26 -0.30 -6.33
N ILE A 91 -1.19 -1.11 -7.39
CA ILE A 91 -2.35 -1.53 -8.18
C ILE A 91 -2.68 -2.95 -7.75
N ASN A 92 -3.97 -3.27 -7.63
CA ASN A 92 -4.38 -4.61 -7.24
C ASN A 92 -5.66 -5.05 -7.99
N TYR A 93 -5.90 -6.35 -7.99
CA TYR A 93 -7.05 -7.01 -8.60
C TYR A 93 -7.69 -7.93 -7.57
N VAL A 94 -8.99 -7.72 -7.31
CA VAL A 94 -9.77 -8.52 -6.37
C VAL A 94 -10.65 -9.51 -7.16
N PHE A 95 -10.45 -10.79 -6.91
CA PHE A 95 -11.19 -11.90 -7.49
C PHE A 95 -12.04 -12.60 -6.43
N GLY A 96 -13.22 -13.04 -6.82
CA GLY A 96 -14.20 -13.65 -5.93
C GLY A 96 -15.58 -13.65 -6.57
N LYS A 97 -16.59 -14.03 -5.79
CA LYS A 97 -17.98 -13.99 -6.23
C LYS A 97 -18.64 -12.73 -5.69
N SER A 98 -19.47 -12.07 -6.51
CA SER A 98 -20.12 -10.80 -6.15
C SER A 98 -21.11 -10.92 -4.99
N ASP A 99 -21.59 -12.13 -4.70
CA ASP A 99 -22.49 -12.49 -3.61
C ASP A 99 -21.76 -13.05 -2.38
N SER A 100 -20.44 -13.22 -2.46
CA SER A 100 -19.64 -13.76 -1.37
C SER A 100 -18.88 -12.64 -0.66
N PRO A 101 -18.86 -12.66 0.69
CA PRO A 101 -18.01 -11.74 1.43
C PRO A 101 -16.52 -12.13 1.37
N ASN A 102 -16.19 -13.28 0.80
CA ASN A 102 -14.84 -13.82 0.77
C ASN A 102 -14.24 -13.65 -0.63
N THR A 103 -13.10 -12.99 -0.68
CA THR A 103 -12.40 -12.62 -1.91
C THR A 103 -10.92 -12.84 -1.74
N LEU A 104 -10.22 -12.95 -2.85
CA LEU A 104 -8.78 -13.01 -2.92
C LEU A 104 -8.30 -11.76 -3.68
N GLU A 105 -7.15 -11.24 -3.27
CA GLU A 105 -6.58 -10.01 -3.79
C GLU A 105 -5.13 -10.25 -4.17
N VAL A 106 -4.77 -9.89 -5.40
CA VAL A 106 -3.38 -9.83 -5.85
C VAL A 106 -3.02 -8.40 -6.17
N GLY A 107 -1.83 -7.97 -5.80
CA GLY A 107 -1.38 -6.60 -5.99
C GLY A 107 0.11 -6.51 -6.22
N ALA A 108 0.51 -5.44 -6.89
CA ALA A 108 1.90 -5.10 -7.12
C ALA A 108 2.07 -3.58 -7.06
N GLY A 109 3.23 -3.12 -6.62
CA GLY A 109 3.55 -1.71 -6.60
C GLY A 109 4.88 -1.41 -5.98
N ILE A 110 4.99 -0.22 -5.41
CA ILE A 110 6.22 0.30 -4.85
C ILE A 110 5.97 0.95 -3.50
N THR A 111 6.98 0.95 -2.65
CA THR A 111 7.00 1.69 -1.39
C THR A 111 8.20 2.60 -1.38
N TYR A 112 7.94 3.89 -1.22
CA TYR A 112 8.96 4.89 -0.99
C TYR A 112 9.26 4.98 0.51
N VAL A 113 10.53 5.01 0.88
CA VAL A 113 10.99 5.16 2.26
C VAL A 113 11.69 6.51 2.36
N GLY A 114 11.28 7.32 3.35
CA GLY A 114 11.74 8.70 3.48
C GLY A 114 13.24 8.86 3.72
N ARG A 115 13.90 7.79 4.20
CA ARG A 115 15.35 7.71 4.39
C ARG A 115 15.87 6.35 3.95
N LYS A 116 17.16 6.32 3.68
CA LYS A 116 17.93 5.10 3.47
C LYS A 116 17.96 4.30 4.78
N LEU A 117 17.23 3.18 4.85
CA LEU A 117 17.27 2.25 5.99
C LEU A 117 17.73 0.84 5.59
N GLU A 118 18.49 0.18 6.46
CA GLU A 118 18.76 -1.26 6.37
C GLU A 118 17.50 -2.03 6.79
N ILE A 119 16.55 -2.13 5.87
CA ILE A 119 15.33 -2.90 6.07
C ILE A 119 15.69 -4.38 5.83
N PHE A 120 15.41 -5.28 6.78
CA PHE A 120 15.53 -6.75 6.63
C PHE A 120 16.91 -7.30 6.18
N ASN A 121 18.03 -6.74 6.65
CA ASN A 121 19.39 -7.23 6.32
C ASN A 121 19.72 -7.23 4.82
N PHE A 122 19.19 -6.28 4.05
CA PHE A 122 19.75 -5.95 2.74
C PHE A 122 21.14 -5.31 2.91
N TYR A 123 22.15 -6.15 3.23
CA TYR A 123 23.57 -5.78 3.34
C TYR A 123 24.09 -5.35 1.97
N ASP A 124 24.10 -4.05 1.71
CA ASP A 124 24.86 -3.43 0.63
C ASP A 124 24.79 -1.90 0.80
N ASP A 125 25.96 -1.26 0.75
CA ASP A 125 26.31 0.17 0.94
C ASP A 125 25.42 1.19 0.19
N LYS A 126 24.47 0.71 -0.59
CA LYS A 126 23.53 1.46 -1.44
C LYS A 126 22.10 1.33 -0.97
N THR A 127 21.79 1.60 0.28
CA THR A 127 20.42 1.52 0.80
C THR A 127 19.41 2.17 -0.16
N SER A 128 18.35 1.42 -0.55
CA SER A 128 17.37 1.91 -1.52
C SER A 128 16.25 2.68 -0.81
N ASN A 129 15.82 3.80 -1.38
CA ASN A 129 14.64 4.52 -0.92
C ASN A 129 13.34 3.99 -1.55
N ILE A 130 13.45 3.05 -2.50
CA ILE A 130 12.30 2.49 -3.22
C ILE A 130 12.38 0.97 -3.15
N PHE A 131 11.28 0.36 -2.74
CA PHE A 131 11.09 -1.08 -2.65
C PHE A 131 9.96 -1.48 -3.58
N GLY A 132 10.18 -2.50 -4.40
CA GLY A 132 9.09 -3.21 -5.07
C GLY A 132 8.28 -3.99 -4.06
N THR A 133 6.98 -4.10 -4.29
CA THR A 133 6.06 -4.82 -3.40
C THR A 133 5.11 -5.66 -4.22
N ALA A 134 4.80 -6.85 -3.73
CA ALA A 134 3.65 -7.62 -4.19
C ALA A 134 2.77 -7.99 -2.99
N SER A 135 1.52 -8.34 -3.25
CA SER A 135 0.58 -8.77 -2.22
C SER A 135 -0.33 -9.87 -2.73
N PHE A 136 -0.50 -10.93 -1.94
CA PHE A 136 -1.38 -12.05 -2.18
C PHE A 136 -2.20 -12.25 -0.90
N MET A 137 -3.43 -11.73 -0.89
CA MET A 137 -4.21 -11.58 0.33
C MET A 137 -5.55 -12.29 0.21
N TYR A 138 -5.92 -13.03 1.25
CA TYR A 138 -7.32 -13.34 1.49
C TYR A 138 -7.99 -12.16 2.15
N ARG A 139 -9.17 -11.79 1.66
CA ARG A 139 -9.90 -10.60 2.06
C ARG A 139 -11.35 -10.98 2.36
N ARG A 140 -11.81 -10.64 3.57
CA ARG A 140 -13.22 -10.70 3.94
C ARG A 140 -13.83 -9.30 3.99
N GLN A 141 -14.85 -9.08 3.18
CA GLN A 141 -15.57 -7.82 3.05
C GLN A 141 -17.08 -8.07 3.01
N PRO A 142 -17.89 -7.42 3.86
CA PRO A 142 -19.34 -7.45 3.75
C PRO A 142 -19.84 -6.75 2.47
N LEU A 143 -20.87 -7.32 1.82
CA LEU A 143 -21.43 -6.81 0.55
C LEU A 143 -21.99 -5.39 0.63
N LYS A 144 -22.40 -4.95 1.82
CA LYS A 144 -23.06 -3.65 2.05
C LYS A 144 -22.14 -2.61 2.69
N GLY A 145 -20.83 -2.84 2.73
CA GLY A 145 -19.93 -2.02 3.55
C GLY A 145 -19.83 -2.55 4.99
N GLY A 146 -18.86 -2.03 5.76
CA GLY A 146 -18.62 -2.42 7.14
C GLY A 146 -17.19 -2.87 7.43
N PHE A 147 -17.01 -3.58 8.55
CA PHE A 147 -15.71 -4.09 8.99
C PHE A 147 -15.14 -5.10 7.99
N THR A 148 -13.85 -4.97 7.69
CA THR A 148 -13.10 -5.83 6.79
C THR A 148 -11.81 -6.28 7.43
N TRP A 149 -11.32 -7.45 7.03
CA TRP A 149 -9.98 -7.90 7.39
C TRP A 149 -9.33 -8.61 6.22
N ARG A 150 -8.00 -8.61 6.22
CA ARG A 150 -7.20 -9.31 5.23
C ARG A 150 -6.03 -10.00 5.91
N ALA A 151 -5.62 -11.13 5.37
CA ALA A 151 -4.42 -11.83 5.78
C ALA A 151 -3.76 -12.46 4.55
N GLY A 152 -2.44 -12.49 4.50
CA GLY A 152 -1.75 -13.10 3.38
C GLY A 152 -0.25 -12.82 3.34
N PHE A 153 0.29 -12.88 2.14
CA PHE A 153 1.72 -12.85 1.85
C PHE A 153 2.08 -11.62 1.01
N THR A 154 3.07 -10.87 1.44
CA THR A 154 3.46 -9.59 0.84
C THR A 154 4.97 -9.49 0.69
N PRO A 155 5.57 -10.12 -0.33
CA PRO A 155 7.00 -10.08 -0.50
C PRO A 155 7.47 -8.66 -0.88
N LEU A 156 8.57 -8.25 -0.26
CA LEU A 156 9.28 -7.02 -0.57
C LEU A 156 10.44 -7.35 -1.50
N ILE A 157 10.61 -6.55 -2.55
CA ILE A 157 11.60 -6.79 -3.61
C ILE A 157 12.51 -5.57 -3.67
N ALA A 158 13.80 -5.78 -3.47
CA ALA A 158 14.79 -4.72 -3.64
C ALA A 158 16.12 -5.32 -4.12
N LYS A 159 16.83 -4.60 -4.99
CA LYS A 159 18.17 -4.98 -5.46
C LYS A 159 18.35 -6.45 -5.90
N GLY A 160 17.30 -7.06 -6.45
CA GLY A 160 17.34 -8.45 -6.91
C GLY A 160 17.10 -9.52 -5.82
N TYR A 161 16.91 -9.15 -4.55
CA TYR A 161 16.44 -10.09 -3.53
C TYR A 161 14.95 -9.89 -3.22
N ILE A 162 14.37 -10.96 -2.67
CA ILE A 162 12.98 -11.04 -2.27
C ILE A 162 12.97 -11.36 -0.78
N GLN A 163 12.42 -10.45 0.01
CA GLN A 163 12.17 -10.67 1.43
C GLN A 163 10.71 -11.13 1.59
N PRO A 164 10.46 -12.37 2.00
CA PRO A 164 9.11 -12.81 2.33
C PRO A 164 8.61 -12.06 3.58
N SER A 165 7.36 -11.59 3.53
CA SER A 165 6.66 -11.02 4.68
C SER A 165 5.21 -11.51 4.70
N GLY A 166 4.69 -11.74 5.88
CA GLY A 166 3.26 -11.95 6.09
C GLY A 166 2.58 -10.63 6.43
N ALA A 167 1.36 -10.45 5.96
CA ALA A 167 0.58 -9.26 6.26
C ALA A 167 -0.77 -9.62 6.86
N ILE A 168 -1.17 -8.83 7.85
CA ILE A 168 -2.53 -8.80 8.38
C ILE A 168 -3.04 -7.38 8.34
N SER A 169 -4.33 -7.21 8.09
CA SER A 169 -4.94 -5.90 8.08
C SER A 169 -6.38 -5.95 8.55
N VAL A 170 -6.82 -4.84 9.13
CA VAL A 170 -8.20 -4.59 9.53
C VAL A 170 -8.61 -3.24 8.99
N GLY A 171 -9.90 -3.07 8.70
CA GLY A 171 -10.36 -1.86 8.08
C GLY A 171 -11.85 -1.73 8.05
N PHE A 172 -12.30 -0.64 7.47
CA PHE A 172 -13.70 -0.35 7.26
C PHE A 172 -13.94 0.02 5.79
N CYS A 173 -15.05 -0.47 5.24
CA CYS A 173 -15.44 -0.23 3.86
C CYS A 173 -16.76 0.51 3.76
N PHE A 174 -16.81 1.45 2.82
CA PHE A 174 -17.96 2.33 2.58
C PHE A 174 -18.17 2.53 1.08
#